data_AF-A0A7L6BHJ6-F1
#
_entry.id   AF-A0A7L6BHJ6-F1
#
_cell.length_a   1.000
_cell.length_b   1.000
_cell.length_c   1.000
_cell.angle_alpha   90.00
_cell.angle_beta   90.00
_cell.angle_gamma   90.00
#
_symmetry.space_group_name_H-M   'P 1'
#
loop_
_entity.id
_entity.type
_entity.pdbx_description
1 polymer ?
#
loop_
_entity_poly.entity_id
_entity_poly.type
_entity_poly.pdbx_seq_one_letter_code
_entity_poly.pdbx_strand_id
1 'polypeptide(L)'
;MQSITQFLERRLKVKVNPDKSKVGSPLGFSLGVNQNGAYARPAKESQRRVKHALKQLTKRNRGVSITRIFGEIQRKMCGWLQYYSIGKITAFIQRLD
;
A
#
# COMPACT_ATOMS: atom_id res chain seq x y z
N MET A 1 7.51 -23.13 -7.31
CA MET A 1 8.39 -22.03 -7.76
C MET A 1 9.50 -22.54 -8.69
N GLN A 2 10.27 -23.56 -8.31
CA GLN A 2 11.42 -24.03 -9.11
C GLN A 2 11.10 -24.34 -10.58
N SER A 3 9.98 -25.00 -10.89
CA SER A 3 9.58 -25.30 -12.27
C SER A 3 9.26 -24.04 -13.11
N ILE A 4 8.61 -23.04 -12.49
CA ILE A 4 8.27 -21.76 -13.13
C ILE A 4 9.55 -20.92 -13.32
N THR A 5 10.42 -20.86 -12.31
CA THR A 5 11.72 -20.19 -12.41
C THR A 5 12.56 -20.76 -13.55
N GLN A 6 12.64 -22.10 -13.65
CA GLN A 6 13.40 -22.76 -14.72
C GLN A 6 12.83 -22.44 -16.11
N PHE A 7 11.51 -22.36 -16.25
CA PHE A 7 10.88 -21.95 -17.51
C PHE A 7 11.21 -20.49 -17.86
N LEU A 8 11.03 -19.56 -16.91
CA LEU A 8 11.31 -18.13 -17.11
C LEU A 8 12.78 -17.89 -17.49
N GLU A 9 13.73 -18.53 -16.80
CA GLU A 9 15.15 -18.31 -17.01
C GLU A 9 15.68 -19.04 -18.24
N ARG A 10 15.25 -20.28 -18.51
CA ARG A 10 15.80 -21.08 -19.62
C ARG A 10 15.08 -20.89 -20.96
N ARG A 11 13.75 -20.73 -20.96
CA ARG A 11 12.98 -20.57 -22.21
C ARG A 11 12.78 -19.11 -22.58
N LEU A 12 12.41 -18.27 -21.62
CA LEU A 12 12.12 -16.85 -21.86
C LEU A 12 13.32 -15.93 -21.62
N LYS A 13 14.43 -16.45 -21.08
CA LYS A 13 15.68 -15.71 -20.81
C LYS A 13 15.47 -14.50 -19.88
N VAL A 14 14.52 -14.58 -18.96
CA VAL A 14 14.25 -13.55 -17.94
C VAL A 14 14.82 -14.00 -16.59
N LYS A 15 15.68 -13.17 -15.98
CA LYS A 15 16.25 -13.45 -14.65
C LYS A 15 15.23 -13.22 -13.55
N VAL A 16 14.95 -14.24 -12.74
CA VAL A 16 14.02 -14.11 -11.62
C VAL A 16 14.71 -13.42 -10.45
N ASN A 17 14.02 -12.48 -9.80
CA ASN A 17 14.48 -11.89 -8.54
C ASN A 17 13.81 -12.66 -7.38
N PRO A 18 14.51 -13.58 -6.70
CA PRO A 18 13.90 -14.41 -5.66
C PRO A 18 13.43 -13.61 -4.44
N ASP A 19 14.10 -12.50 -4.11
CA ASP A 19 13.72 -11.64 -2.98
C ASP A 19 12.37 -10.95 -3.20
N LYS A 20 12.08 -10.58 -4.45
CA LYS A 20 10.80 -9.98 -4.87
C LYS A 20 9.74 -11.01 -5.24
N SER A 21 10.15 -12.20 -5.68
CA SER A 21 9.23 -13.25 -6.18
C SER A 21 8.63 -14.10 -5.05
N LYS A 22 8.72 -13.64 -3.81
CA LYS A 22 8.08 -14.29 -2.68
C LYS A 22 6.56 -14.20 -2.81
N VAL A 23 5.86 -15.28 -2.44
CA VAL A 23 4.40 -15.28 -2.29
C VAL A 23 4.04 -14.17 -1.31
N GLY A 24 3.41 -13.13 -1.84
CA GLY A 24 3.30 -11.85 -1.16
C GLY A 24 2.04 -11.09 -1.56
N SER A 25 1.95 -9.87 -1.06
CA SER A 25 0.82 -8.97 -1.26
C SER A 25 0.87 -8.33 -2.66
N PRO A 26 -0.04 -8.67 -3.61
CA PRO A 26 0.01 -8.14 -4.97
C PRO A 26 -0.30 -6.64 -5.00
N LEU A 27 0.48 -5.86 -5.76
CA LEU A 27 0.22 -4.45 -6.08
C LEU A 27 -0.11 -3.54 -4.87
N GLY A 28 0.50 -3.83 -3.71
CA GLY A 28 0.27 -3.08 -2.48
C GLY A 28 -1.03 -3.44 -1.75
N PHE A 29 -1.70 -4.53 -2.12
CA PHE A 29 -2.82 -5.15 -1.42
C PHE A 29 -2.43 -6.46 -0.76
N SER A 30 -2.98 -6.73 0.41
CA SER A 30 -2.88 -7.98 1.13
C SER A 30 -4.28 -8.60 1.25
N LEU A 31 -4.37 -9.93 1.30
CA LEU A 31 -5.62 -10.61 1.58
C LEU A 31 -5.79 -10.80 3.09
N GLY A 32 -6.96 -10.46 3.60
CA GLY A 32 -7.44 -10.86 4.92
C GLY A 32 -8.51 -11.92 4.78
N VAL A 33 -8.73 -12.72 5.83
CA VAL A 33 -9.81 -13.72 5.89
C VAL A 33 -10.65 -13.43 7.13
N ASN A 34 -11.97 -13.46 6.98
CA ASN A 34 -12.92 -13.42 8.08
C ASN A 34 -14.03 -14.46 7.88
N GLN A 35 -15.03 -14.47 8.77
CA GLN A 35 -16.17 -15.40 8.71
C GLN A 35 -16.96 -15.31 7.38
N ASN A 36 -16.86 -14.19 6.65
CA ASN A 36 -17.55 -13.97 5.37
C ASN A 36 -16.62 -14.21 4.17
N GLY A 37 -15.45 -14.81 4.37
CA GLY A 37 -14.49 -15.15 3.33
C GLY A 37 -13.28 -14.21 3.24
N ALA A 38 -12.57 -14.30 2.11
CA ALA A 38 -11.38 -13.49 1.85
C ALA A 38 -11.75 -12.09 1.38
N TYR A 39 -10.98 -11.08 1.80
CA TYR A 39 -11.17 -9.69 1.40
C TYR A 39 -9.84 -9.00 1.12
N ALA A 40 -9.83 -8.08 0.17
CA ALA A 40 -8.67 -7.23 -0.10
C ALA A 40 -8.53 -6.15 0.98
N ARG A 41 -7.29 -5.86 1.37
CA ARG A 41 -6.94 -4.74 2.26
C ARG A 41 -5.61 -4.14 1.82
N PRO A 42 -5.28 -2.88 2.16
CA PRO A 42 -3.97 -2.33 1.88
C PRO A 42 -2.88 -3.14 2.60
N ALA A 43 -1.78 -3.41 1.91
CA ALA A 43 -0.63 -4.08 2.51
C ALA A 43 -0.05 -3.24 3.67
N LYS A 44 0.56 -3.91 4.66
CA LYS A 44 1.15 -3.24 5.83
C LYS A 44 2.15 -2.15 5.42
N GLU A 45 2.90 -2.37 4.36
CA GLU A 45 3.85 -1.39 3.84
C GLU A 45 3.15 -0.15 3.29
N SER A 46 2.10 -0.31 2.49
CA SER A 46 1.29 0.81 1.98
C SER A 46 0.65 1.63 3.10
N GLN A 47 0.18 0.97 4.15
CA GLN A 47 -0.34 1.63 5.36
C GLN A 47 0.74 2.46 6.06
N ARG A 48 1.95 1.91 6.22
CA ARG A 48 3.09 2.64 6.79
C ARG A 48 3.48 3.85 5.94
N ARG A 49 3.51 3.69 4.61
CA ARG A 49 3.86 4.77 3.67
C ARG A 49 2.88 5.94 3.76
N VAL A 50 1.56 5.70 3.82
CA VAL A 50 0.58 6.79 3.96
C VAL A 50 0.67 7.45 5.33
N LYS A 51 0.82 6.68 6.42
CA LYS A 51 1.00 7.24 7.77
C LYS A 51 2.26 8.11 7.86
N HIS A 52 3.37 7.64 7.28
CA HIS A 52 4.61 8.42 7.22
C HIS A 52 4.43 9.70 6.40
N ALA A 53 3.80 9.62 5.23
CA ALA A 53 3.55 10.80 4.39
C ALA A 53 2.72 11.85 5.13
N LEU A 54 1.64 11.45 5.81
CA LEU A 54 0.82 12.36 6.62
C LEU A 54 1.64 13.00 7.75
N LYS A 55 2.45 12.22 8.47
CA LYS A 55 3.34 12.74 9.52
C LYS A 55 4.33 13.79 9.01
N GLN A 56 4.82 13.63 7.78
CA GLN A 56 5.70 14.64 7.16
C GLN A 56 4.92 15.89 6.74
N LEU A 57 3.70 15.74 6.25
CA LEU A 57 2.83 16.87 5.89
C LEU A 57 2.43 17.70 7.11
N THR A 58 2.16 17.05 8.25
CA THR A 58 1.72 17.67 9.51
C THR A 58 2.88 18.04 10.44
N LYS A 59 4.13 18.00 9.97
CA LYS A 59 5.31 18.29 10.79
C LYS A 59 5.27 19.75 11.31
N ARG A 60 5.49 19.95 12.60
CA ARG A 60 5.39 21.28 13.26
C ARG A 60 6.35 22.34 12.73
N ASN A 61 7.55 21.95 12.28
CA ASN A 61 8.59 22.90 11.84
C ASN A 61 8.59 23.16 10.33
N ARG A 62 7.43 23.11 9.69
CA ARG A 62 7.33 23.18 8.22
C ARG A 62 7.20 24.61 7.66
N GLY A 63 6.86 25.59 8.50
CA GLY A 63 6.79 27.00 8.10
C GLY A 63 5.72 27.30 7.05
N VAL A 64 4.67 26.48 6.94
CA VAL A 64 3.56 26.67 5.99
C VAL A 64 2.24 26.91 6.73
N SER A 65 1.36 27.70 6.12
CA SER A 65 0.01 27.97 6.65
C SER A 65 -0.77 26.66 6.83
N ILE A 66 -1.62 26.60 7.85
CA ILE A 66 -2.45 25.43 8.13
C ILE A 66 -3.40 25.09 6.98
N THR A 67 -3.94 26.09 6.28
CA THR A 67 -4.80 25.92 5.10
C THR A 67 -4.08 25.15 3.98
N ARG A 68 -2.80 25.46 3.75
CA ARG A 68 -1.97 24.74 2.78
C ARG A 68 -1.71 23.30 3.21
N ILE A 69 -1.50 23.05 4.50
CA ILE A 69 -1.36 21.68 5.04
C ILE A 69 -2.64 20.88 4.77
N PHE A 70 -3.81 21.44 5.05
CA PHE A 70 -5.10 20.78 4.77
C PHE A 70 -5.27 20.43 3.29
N GLY A 71 -4.97 21.36 2.37
CA GLY A 71 -5.04 21.09 0.94
C GLY A 71 -4.05 20.02 0.44
N GLU A 72 -2.89 19.89 1.08
CA GLU A 72 -1.94 18.82 0.78
C GLU A 72 -2.40 17.45 1.32
N ILE A 73 -2.95 17.42 2.54
CA ILE A 73 -3.54 16.22 3.13
C ILE A 73 -4.72 15.74 2.27
N GLN A 74 -5.63 16.64 1.90
CA GLN A 74 -6.79 16.29 1.09
C GLN A 74 -6.38 15.65 -0.24
N ARG A 75 -5.46 16.29 -0.99
CA ARG A 75 -4.95 15.72 -2.25
C ARG A 75 -4.32 14.34 -2.06
N LYS A 76 -3.52 14.17 -1.01
CA LYS A 76 -2.86 12.89 -0.71
C LYS A 76 -3.88 11.80 -0.38
N MET A 77 -4.85 12.12 0.47
CA MET A 77 -5.86 11.17 0.94
C MET A 77 -6.87 10.83 -0.16
N CYS A 78 -7.30 11.79 -0.98
CA CYS A 78 -8.18 11.51 -2.12
C CYS A 78 -7.60 10.45 -3.05
N GLY A 79 -6.35 10.61 -3.50
CA GLY A 79 -5.71 9.63 -4.37
C GLY A 79 -5.53 8.26 -3.70
N TRP A 80 -5.18 8.25 -2.41
CA TRP A 80 -4.99 7.01 -1.66
C TRP A 80 -6.31 6.26 -1.45
N LEU A 81 -7.37 6.97 -1.06
CA LEU A 81 -8.71 6.42 -0.89
C LEU A 81 -9.27 5.90 -2.22
N GLN A 82 -9.11 6.64 -3.31
CA GLN A 82 -9.56 6.20 -4.64
C GLN A 82 -8.94 4.86 -5.01
N TYR A 83 -7.63 4.71 -4.84
CA TYR A 83 -6.91 3.47 -5.18
C TYR A 83 -7.30 2.29 -4.27
N TYR A 84 -7.46 2.52 -2.97
CA TYR A 84 -7.72 1.46 -1.99
C TYR A 84 -9.21 1.23 -1.66
N SER A 85 -10.11 2.00 -2.28
CA SER A 85 -11.58 1.93 -2.07
C SER A 85 -12.18 0.54 -2.30
N ILE A 86 -11.56 -0.26 -3.18
CA ILE A 86 -11.97 -1.65 -3.49
C ILE A 86 -11.77 -2.59 -2.27
N GLY A 87 -10.89 -2.24 -1.33
CA GLY A 87 -10.57 -3.05 -0.16
C GLY A 87 -11.29 -2.61 1.11
N LYS A 88 -11.24 -3.45 2.15
CA LYS A 88 -11.68 -3.07 3.50
C LYS A 88 -10.68 -2.12 4.14
N ILE A 89 -10.97 -0.82 4.08
CA ILE A 89 -10.11 0.26 4.59
C ILE A 89 -10.68 1.05 5.76
N THR A 90 -11.97 0.94 6.05
CA THR A 90 -12.66 1.77 7.05
C THR A 90 -12.00 1.69 8.43
N ALA A 91 -11.71 0.49 8.92
CA ALA A 91 -11.05 0.27 10.21
C ALA A 91 -9.59 0.77 10.25
N PHE A 92 -8.94 0.93 9.10
CA PHE A 92 -7.61 1.54 9.05
C PHE A 92 -7.73 3.06 9.14
N ILE A 93 -8.64 3.66 8.37
CA ILE A 93 -8.88 5.11 8.39
C ILE A 93 -9.33 5.60 9.78
N GLN A 94 -10.21 4.85 10.45
CA GLN A 94 -10.66 5.19 11.81
C GLN A 94 -9.54 5.14 12.86
N ARG A 95 -8.46 4.39 12.62
CA ARG A 95 -7.30 4.28 13.52
C ARG A 95 -6.13 5.16 13.06
N LEU A 96 -6.33 5.96 12.03
CA LEU A 96 -5.30 6.80 11.43
C LEU A 96 -5.14 8.07 12.28
N ASP A 97 -4.68 7.90 13.52
CA ASP A 97 -4.18 8.97 14.39
C ASP A 97 -2.64 9.08 14.30
#